data_AF-Q7NK32-F1
#
_entry.id   AF-Q7NK32-F1
#
_cell.length_a   1.000
_cell.length_b   1.000
_cell.length_c   1.000
_cell.angle_alpha   90.00
_cell.angle_beta   90.00
_cell.angle_gamma   90.00
#
_symmetry.space_group_name_H-M   'P 1'
#
loop_
_entity.id
_entity.type
_entity.pdbx_description
1 polymer ?
#
loop_
_entity_poly.entity_id
_entity_poly.type
_entity_poly.pdbx_seq_one_letter_code
_entity_poly.pdbx_strand_id
1 'polypeptide(L)'
;MARKRNRSLNRVEIDCPSCGERLWRGCGQKHHLFSSSAEQTRELTGITRKKAVLLHTDITTWVDRSRWIEAFFCPDHGQVWIICTRGDDGQVTGEVAPSRLWLQTTGTIDPSKPNPSVSEFTYRMSRRSTVQTHRE
;
A
#
# COMPACT_ATOMS: atom_id res chain seq x y z
N MET A 1 -26.99 3.45 14.35
CA MET A 1 -27.10 2.20 13.56
C MET A 1 -25.79 1.98 12.81
N ALA A 2 -25.08 0.88 13.07
CA ALA A 2 -23.84 0.57 12.34
C ALA A 2 -24.18 0.30 10.87
N ARG A 3 -23.79 1.22 9.99
CA ARG A 3 -23.96 1.09 8.54
C ARG A 3 -23.25 -0.19 8.10
N LYS A 4 -24.01 -1.25 7.76
CA LYS A 4 -23.48 -2.50 7.22
C LYS A 4 -22.62 -2.12 6.01
N ARG A 5 -21.29 -2.15 6.18
CA ARG A 5 -20.32 -1.88 5.11
C ARG A 5 -20.57 -2.94 4.06
N ASN A 6 -21.01 -2.52 2.86
CA ASN A 6 -21.29 -3.44 1.77
C ASN A 6 -19.98 -4.11 1.36
N ARG A 7 -19.76 -5.34 1.86
CA ARG A 7 -18.49 -6.08 1.75
C ARG A 7 -18.21 -6.51 0.31
N SER A 8 -19.26 -6.57 -0.54
CA SER A 8 -19.16 -6.97 -1.93
C SER A 8 -18.48 -5.94 -2.84
N LEU A 9 -18.59 -4.64 -2.54
CA LEU A 9 -17.99 -3.55 -3.34
C LEU A 9 -16.51 -3.27 -3.02
N ASN A 10 -15.94 -3.98 -2.04
CA ASN A 10 -14.54 -3.89 -1.66
C ASN A 10 -13.81 -5.23 -1.87
N ARG A 11 -14.33 -6.11 -2.75
CA ARG A 11 -13.64 -7.34 -3.12
C ARG A 11 -12.43 -6.96 -3.96
N VAL A 12 -11.32 -6.78 -3.28
CA VAL A 12 -10.00 -6.74 -3.90
C VAL A 12 -9.63 -8.19 -4.14
N GLU A 13 -9.73 -8.63 -5.38
CA GLU A 13 -9.37 -9.99 -5.80
C GLU A 13 -7.98 -9.89 -6.40
N ILE A 14 -6.98 -10.06 -5.53
CA ILE A 14 -5.57 -10.01 -5.90
C ILE A 14 -4.96 -11.33 -5.50
N ASP A 15 -4.20 -11.91 -6.44
CA ASP A 15 -3.53 -13.18 -6.25
C ASP A 15 -2.09 -12.99 -5.80
N CYS A 16 -1.56 -13.99 -5.12
CA CYS A 16 -0.19 -13.97 -4.63
C CYS A 16 0.76 -14.05 -5.83
N PRO A 17 1.76 -13.16 -5.94
CA PRO A 17 2.73 -13.21 -7.03
C PRO A 17 3.60 -14.49 -7.03
N SER A 18 3.69 -15.19 -5.89
CA SER A 18 4.56 -16.36 -5.72
C SER A 18 3.85 -17.70 -5.97
N CYS A 19 2.62 -17.90 -5.49
CA CYS A 19 1.85 -19.14 -5.69
C CYS A 19 0.58 -19.00 -6.53
N GLY A 20 0.17 -17.78 -6.88
CA GLY A 20 -1.11 -17.55 -7.55
C GLY A 20 -2.36 -17.78 -6.68
N GLU A 21 -2.19 -18.10 -5.40
CA GLU A 21 -3.31 -18.26 -4.46
C GLU A 21 -3.90 -16.90 -4.10
N ARG A 22 -5.21 -16.86 -3.85
CA ARG A 22 -5.90 -15.61 -3.51
C ARG A 22 -5.36 -15.02 -2.21
N LEU A 23 -5.02 -13.72 -2.25
CA LEU A 23 -4.56 -13.00 -1.06
C LEU A 23 -5.72 -12.62 -0.14
N TRP A 24 -5.47 -12.75 1.16
CA TRP A 24 -6.34 -12.28 2.21
C TRP A 24 -6.01 -10.83 2.53
N ARG A 25 -7.01 -9.95 2.49
CA ARG A 25 -6.83 -8.55 2.84
C ARG A 25 -6.49 -8.42 4.33
N GLY A 26 -5.34 -7.82 4.65
CA GLY A 26 -4.97 -7.53 6.03
C GLY A 26 -5.86 -6.43 6.63
N CYS A 27 -5.91 -6.35 7.96
CA CYS A 27 -6.57 -5.25 8.68
C CYS A 27 -5.75 -3.95 8.69
N GLY A 28 -4.83 -3.78 7.73
CA GLY A 28 -3.86 -2.67 7.69
C GLY A 28 -4.46 -1.34 7.25
N GLN A 29 -3.71 -0.26 7.49
CA GLN A 29 -4.06 1.06 6.95
C GLN A 29 -3.78 1.13 5.44
N LYS A 30 -4.56 1.97 4.74
CA LYS A 30 -4.33 2.29 3.33
C LYS A 30 -3.35 3.45 3.23
N HIS A 31 -2.21 3.22 2.60
CA HIS A 31 -1.18 4.23 2.43
C HIS A 31 -1.29 4.84 1.05
N HIS A 32 -2.02 5.95 0.95
CA HIS A 32 -2.22 6.65 -0.31
C HIS A 32 -0.92 7.25 -0.85
N LEU A 33 -0.78 7.20 -2.17
CA LEU A 33 0.36 7.82 -2.85
C LEU A 33 0.18 9.33 -2.89
N PHE A 34 1.26 10.07 -2.71
CA PHE A 34 1.32 11.50 -2.91
C PHE A 34 2.39 11.86 -3.94
N SER A 35 2.22 13.02 -4.55
CA SER A 35 3.16 13.62 -5.48
C SER A 35 3.42 15.06 -5.08
N SER A 36 4.70 15.43 -5.08
CA SER A 36 5.17 16.81 -4.84
C SER A 36 5.58 17.55 -6.11
N SER A 37 5.47 16.90 -7.27
CA SER A 37 5.83 17.47 -8.57
C SER A 37 4.82 17.08 -9.64
N ALA A 38 4.61 17.97 -10.61
CA ALA A 38 3.79 17.71 -11.79
C ALA A 38 4.28 16.50 -12.60
N GLU A 39 5.58 16.21 -12.62
CA GLU A 39 6.11 15.02 -13.32
C GLU A 39 5.70 13.73 -12.62
N GLN A 40 5.85 13.68 -11.30
CA GLN A 40 5.41 12.55 -10.48
C GLN A 40 3.89 12.36 -10.58
N THR A 41 3.14 13.45 -10.59
CA THR A 41 1.67 13.41 -10.77
C THR A 41 1.31 12.79 -12.10
N ARG A 42 2.00 13.17 -13.19
CA ARG A 42 1.78 12.59 -14.51
C ARG A 42 2.12 11.11 -14.55
N GLU A 43 3.23 10.70 -13.94
CA GLU A 43 3.62 9.29 -13.88
C GLU A 43 2.61 8.46 -13.06
N LEU A 44 2.11 9.01 -11.96
CA LEU A 44 1.16 8.35 -11.08
C LEU A 44 -0.27 8.34 -11.61
N THR A 45 -0.71 9.35 -12.35
CA THR A 45 -2.13 9.44 -12.76
C THR A 45 -2.35 9.21 -14.25
N GLY A 46 -1.28 9.27 -15.05
CA GLY A 46 -1.37 9.23 -16.51
C GLY A 46 -1.92 10.53 -17.15
N ILE A 47 -2.18 11.59 -16.38
CA ILE A 47 -2.73 12.83 -16.92
C ILE A 47 -1.70 13.61 -17.75
N THR A 48 -2.19 14.46 -18.65
CA THR A 48 -1.33 15.35 -19.44
C THR A 48 -0.53 16.30 -18.55
N ARG A 49 0.70 16.63 -18.97
CA ARG A 49 1.59 17.58 -18.26
C ARG A 49 0.90 18.90 -17.92
N LYS A 50 0.07 19.46 -18.82
CA LYS A 50 -0.67 20.71 -18.58
C LYS A 50 -1.60 20.60 -17.37
N LYS A 51 -2.38 19.51 -17.27
CA LYS A 51 -3.24 19.24 -16.12
C LYS A 51 -2.43 19.02 -14.84
N ALA A 52 -1.32 18.30 -14.92
CA ALA A 52 -0.45 18.09 -13.77
C ALA A 52 0.17 19.38 -13.25
N VAL A 53 0.65 20.27 -14.13
CA VAL A 53 1.17 21.59 -13.74
C VAL A 53 0.08 22.43 -13.10
N LEU A 54 -1.12 22.44 -13.69
CA LEU A 54 -2.26 23.19 -13.15
C LEU A 54 -2.64 22.73 -11.73
N LEU A 55 -2.61 21.42 -11.46
CA LEU A 55 -2.87 20.88 -10.11
C LEU A 55 -1.83 21.35 -9.08
N HIS A 56 -0.60 21.59 -9.52
CA HIS A 56 0.51 22.03 -8.68
C HIS A 56 0.67 23.56 -8.59
N THR A 57 -0.18 24.33 -9.26
CA THR A 57 -0.13 25.80 -9.20
C THR A 57 -0.46 26.31 -7.79
N ASP A 58 -1.49 25.74 -7.16
CA ASP A 58 -1.99 26.19 -5.85
C ASP A 58 -1.73 25.17 -4.72
N ILE A 59 -1.38 23.93 -5.06
CA ILE A 59 -1.22 22.82 -4.12
C ILE A 59 0.18 22.23 -4.27
N THR A 60 0.99 22.30 -3.22
CA THR A 60 2.37 21.76 -3.23
C THR A 60 2.43 20.23 -3.20
N THR A 61 1.41 19.59 -2.62
CA THR A 61 1.36 18.13 -2.49
C THR A 61 -0.03 17.61 -2.85
N TRP A 62 -0.10 16.83 -3.93
CA TRP A 62 -1.33 16.19 -4.37
C TRP A 62 -1.35 14.72 -3.93
N VAL A 63 -2.47 14.24 -3.40
CA VAL A 63 -2.64 12.85 -2.93
C VAL A 63 -3.60 12.10 -3.86
N ASP A 64 -3.13 10.99 -4.40
CA ASP A 64 -3.94 10.08 -5.20
C ASP A 64 -4.79 9.18 -4.31
N ARG A 65 -6.12 9.37 -4.36
CA ARG A 65 -7.06 8.51 -3.64
C ARG A 65 -7.42 7.24 -4.40
N SER A 66 -7.11 7.17 -5.70
CA SER A 66 -7.35 6.00 -6.53
C SER A 66 -6.27 4.94 -6.34
N ARG A 67 -5.07 5.33 -5.87
CA ARG A 67 -3.94 4.44 -5.65
C ARG A 67 -3.46 4.44 -4.21
N TRP A 68 -3.17 3.26 -3.67
CA TRP A 68 -2.64 3.12 -2.31
C TRP A 68 -1.85 1.83 -2.14
N ILE A 69 -0.94 1.79 -1.19
CA ILE A 69 -0.24 0.58 -0.75
C ILE A 69 -1.01 -0.01 0.44
N GLU A 70 -1.20 -1.33 0.44
CA GLU A 70 -1.87 -2.05 1.52
C GLU A 70 -1.24 -3.43 1.76
N ALA A 71 -1.30 -3.88 3.01
CA ALA A 71 -0.82 -5.20 3.41
C ALA A 71 -1.88 -6.27 3.17
N PHE A 72 -1.44 -7.35 2.54
CA PHE A 72 -2.18 -8.58 2.29
C PHE A 72 -1.44 -9.76 2.92
N PHE A 73 -2.13 -10.88 3.07
CA PHE A 73 -1.58 -12.10 3.65
C PHE A 73 -1.85 -13.29 2.73
N CYS A 74 -0.78 -14.00 2.40
CA CYS A 74 -0.79 -15.30 1.78
C CYS A 74 -0.60 -16.37 2.87
N PRO A 75 -1.40 -17.44 2.91
CA PRO A 75 -1.21 -18.53 3.87
C PRO A 75 0.18 -19.16 3.82
N ASP A 76 0.75 -19.30 2.61
CA ASP A 76 2.03 -19.98 2.41
C ASP A 76 3.24 -19.03 2.51
N HIS A 77 3.10 -17.80 2.03
CA HIS A 77 4.21 -16.84 1.91
C HIS A 77 4.19 -15.72 2.97
N GLY A 78 3.12 -15.65 3.77
CA GLY A 78 2.96 -14.62 4.79
C GLY A 78 2.52 -13.27 4.24
N GLN A 79 2.98 -12.19 4.88
CA GLN A 79 2.53 -10.83 4.56
C GLN A 79 3.20 -10.31 3.27
N VAL A 80 2.36 -9.82 2.35
CA VAL A 80 2.76 -9.23 1.06
C VAL A 80 2.20 -7.82 0.96
N TRP A 81 2.93 -6.89 0.36
CA TRP A 81 2.46 -5.52 0.19
C TRP A 81 2.17 -5.22 -1.26
N ILE A 82 0.95 -4.74 -1.51
CA ILE A 82 0.40 -4.59 -2.84
C ILE A 82 0.02 -3.13 -3.08
N ILE A 83 0.45 -2.59 -4.23
CA ILE A 83 -0.05 -1.34 -4.76
C ILE A 83 -1.42 -1.60 -5.39
N CYS A 84 -2.47 -1.09 -4.76
CA CYS A 84 -3.84 -1.20 -5.23
C CYS A 84 -4.19 0.03 -6.08
N THR A 85 -4.79 -0.20 -7.24
CA THR A 85 -5.32 0.85 -8.12
C THR A 85 -6.80 0.62 -8.32
N ARG A 86 -7.61 1.62 -8.02
CA ARG A 86 -9.05 1.59 -8.27
C ARG A 86 -9.34 2.22 -9.63
N GLY A 87 -9.89 1.43 -10.54
CA GLY A 87 -10.38 1.90 -11.85
C GLY A 87 -11.67 2.71 -11.74
N ASP A 88 -12.06 3.33 -12.85
CA ASP A 88 -13.29 4.11 -12.97
C ASP A 88 -14.56 3.23 -12.86
N ASP A 89 -14.43 1.94 -13.20
CA ASP A 89 -15.43 0.89 -13.03
C ASP A 89 -15.60 0.44 -11.57
N GLY A 90 -14.76 0.97 -10.66
CA GLY A 90 -14.76 0.64 -9.24
C GLY A 90 -14.02 -0.67 -8.91
N GLN A 91 -13.50 -1.39 -9.91
CA GLN A 91 -12.67 -2.57 -9.68
C GLN A 91 -11.31 -2.15 -9.13
N VAL A 92 -10.75 -3.00 -8.28
CA VAL A 92 -9.44 -2.77 -7.67
C VAL A 92 -8.49 -3.84 -8.18
N THR A 93 -7.51 -3.42 -8.98
CA THR A 93 -6.38 -4.24 -9.37
C THR A 93 -5.22 -3.97 -8.44
N GLY A 94 -4.24 -4.87 -8.39
CA GLY A 94 -3.00 -4.55 -7.71
C GLY A 94 -1.83 -5.41 -8.10
N GLU A 95 -0.65 -4.86 -7.82
CA GLU A 95 0.65 -5.41 -8.17
C GLU A 95 1.57 -5.36 -6.95
N VAL A 96 2.70 -6.08 -6.98
CA VAL A 96 3.69 -5.97 -5.90
C VAL A 96 4.21 -4.54 -5.83
N ALA A 97 4.16 -3.92 -4.65
CA ALA A 97 4.56 -2.53 -4.50
C ALA A 97 6.08 -2.35 -4.72
N PRO A 98 6.51 -1.68 -5.81
CA PRO A 98 7.93 -1.44 -6.06
C PRO A 98 8.49 -0.43 -5.05
N SER A 99 9.77 -0.59 -4.70
CA SER A 99 10.46 0.22 -3.67
C SER A 99 10.36 1.74 -3.90
N ARG A 100 10.29 2.20 -5.15
CA ARG A 100 10.15 3.63 -5.48
C ARG A 100 8.83 4.24 -5.00
N LEU A 101 7.72 3.49 -5.03
CA LEU A 101 6.40 4.00 -4.63
C LEU A 101 6.27 4.17 -3.12
N TRP A 102 7.07 3.45 -2.33
CA TRP A 102 7.11 3.62 -0.88
C TRP A 102 7.57 5.02 -0.46
N LEU A 103 8.50 5.63 -1.22
CA LEU A 103 8.95 7.01 -1.00
C LEU A 103 7.83 8.04 -1.24
N GLN A 104 6.78 7.63 -1.95
CA GLN A 104 5.61 8.45 -2.27
C GLN A 104 4.43 8.15 -1.34
N THR A 105 4.63 7.45 -0.22
CA THR A 105 3.58 7.21 0.77
C THR A 105 3.86 7.92 2.09
N THR A 106 2.81 8.42 2.75
CA THR A 106 2.96 9.10 4.05
C THR A 106 2.92 8.08 5.19
N GLY A 107 3.95 8.11 6.03
CA GLY A 107 3.99 7.33 7.27
C GLY A 107 4.23 5.83 7.08
N THR A 108 4.71 5.42 5.91
CA THR A 108 4.98 4.00 5.61
C THR A 108 6.46 3.78 5.33
N ILE A 109 7.03 2.78 6.00
CA ILE A 109 8.41 2.34 5.80
C ILE A 109 8.37 1.15 4.86
N ASP A 110 9.22 1.15 3.83
CA ASP A 110 9.43 -0.01 2.96
C ASP A 110 9.84 -1.22 3.82
N PRO A 111 9.00 -2.27 3.93
CA PRO A 111 9.26 -3.41 4.81
C PRO A 111 10.47 -4.24 4.35
N SER A 112 10.91 -4.07 3.10
CA SER A 112 12.12 -4.71 2.57
C SER A 112 13.40 -4.02 3.04
N LYS A 113 13.32 -2.76 3.48
CA LYS A 113 14.47 -1.96 3.92
C LYS A 113 14.37 -1.67 5.43
N PRO A 114 15.27 -2.22 6.26
CA PRO A 114 15.31 -1.84 7.67
C PRO A 114 15.59 -0.34 7.81
N ASN A 115 14.97 0.31 8.79
CA ASN A 115 15.21 1.72 9.05
C ASN A 115 16.68 1.91 9.47
N PRO A 116 17.49 2.70 8.73
CA PRO A 116 18.92 2.84 9.00
C PRO A 116 19.22 3.48 10.36
N SER A 117 18.28 4.21 10.97
CA SER A 117 18.45 4.77 12.31
C SER A 117 18.17 3.77 13.44
N VAL A 118 17.63 2.60 13.11
CA VAL A 118 17.32 1.54 14.08
C VAL A 118 18.48 0.54 14.08
N SER A 119 19.10 0.35 15.25
CA SER A 119 20.15 -0.66 15.39
C SER A 119 19.65 -2.06 15.01
N GLU A 120 20.55 -2.91 14.52
CA GLU A 120 20.20 -4.30 14.19
C GLU A 120 19.62 -5.05 15.39
N PHE A 121 20.09 -4.75 16.60
CA PHE A 121 19.55 -5.30 17.85
C PHE A 121 18.08 -4.93 18.03
N THR A 122 17.74 -3.64 17.94
CA THR A 122 16.36 -3.15 18.09
C THR A 122 15.45 -3.71 17.00
N TYR A 123 15.94 -3.80 15.76
CA TYR A 123 15.19 -4.39 14.65
C TYR A 123 14.91 -5.89 14.84
N ARG A 124 15.88 -6.66 15.34
CA ARG A 124 15.69 -8.07 15.67
C ARG A 124 14.68 -8.25 16.81
N MET A 125 14.75 -7.39 17.83
CA MET A 125 13.84 -7.47 19.00
C MET A 125 12.40 -7.08 18.66
N SER A 126 12.17 -6.11 17.76
CA SER A 126 10.81 -5.74 17.35
C SER A 126 10.09 -6.83 16.53
N ARG A 127 10.84 -7.70 15.84
CA ARG A 127 10.31 -8.83 15.07
C ARG A 127 10.17 -10.12 15.88
N ARG A 128 10.68 -10.16 17.11
CA ARG A 128 10.40 -11.25 18.06
C ARG A 128 9.00 -11.03 18.65
N SER A 129 7.98 -11.45 17.92
CA SER A 129 6.70 -11.74 18.55
C SER A 129 6.91 -12.90 19.52
N THR A 130 6.96 -12.62 20.82
CA THR A 130 6.87 -13.66 21.86
C THR A 130 5.53 -14.35 21.69
N VAL A 131 5.51 -15.45 20.94
CA VAL A 131 4.43 -16.42 21.02
C VAL A 131 4.57 -17.03 22.40
N GLN A 132 3.81 -16.52 23.37
CA GLN A 132 3.57 -17.26 24.60
C GLN A 132 2.72 -18.46 24.21
N THR A 133 3.39 -19.56 23.88
CA THR A 133 2.76 -20.87 23.79
C THR A 133 2.28 -21.21 25.19
N HIS A 134 1.03 -20.89 25.51
CA HIS A 134 0.39 -21.39 26.71
C HIS A 134 0.18 -22.89 26.48
N ARG A 135 1.14 -23.70 26.95
CA ARG A 135 0.97 -25.15 27.06
C ARG A 135 0.24 -25.43 28.36
N GLU A 136 -0.95 -26.00 28.24
CA GLU A 136 -1.65 -26.71 29.31
C GLU A 136 -0.89 -27.98 29.72
#